data_AF-A0A2P2JG84-F1
#
_entry.id   AF-A0A2P2JG84-F1
#
_cell.length_a   1.000
_cell.length_b   1.000
_cell.length_c   1.000
_cell.angle_alpha   90.00
_cell.angle_beta   90.00
_cell.angle_gamma   90.00
#
_symmetry.space_group_name_H-M   'P 1'
#
loop_
_entity.id
_entity.type
_entity.pdbx_description
1 polymer ?
#
loop_
_entity_poly.entity_id
_entity_poly.type
_entity_poly.pdbx_seq_one_letter_code
_entity_poly.pdbx_strand_id
1 'polypeptide(L)'
;MHVLCNGKVIQAAFWYGLVVHFRIYPIIYALPTVMVLDPQVFQAGQKPLLTTWKSGQRKAPHNPIELSDAYDMWIALKSIFTRGRIMFGLVSGSVFLFCTGLFFYLYRWEFLNEALLYHLTRTDPRHNFSIYFYHIYLHYEHEFSLMEKLISFIPQLTMQLVLSFCFANDLPFCFFLQTLAFVAFNKVVTAQYFVWFFCLLPLILPWSSMKLKWQGLYCILFWMVAQIHWLLWGYLLEFKGKNVLLQLWLASLFFLAANTVVLIMFIRRHRYSPLFEKLQHESSKKGR
;
A
#
# COMPACT_ATOMS: atom_id res chain seq x y z
N MET A 1 13.99 1.85 3.20
CA MET A 1 14.49 0.46 3.40
C MET A 1 15.97 0.41 3.71
N HIS A 2 16.88 0.82 2.81
CA HIS A 2 18.34 0.71 3.04
C HIS A 2 18.84 1.25 4.41
N VAL A 3 18.35 2.42 4.83
CA VAL A 3 18.71 3.02 6.13
C VAL A 3 18.20 2.18 7.31
N LEU A 4 17.02 1.55 7.19
CA LEU A 4 16.50 0.60 8.18
C LEU A 4 17.36 -0.66 8.25
N CYS A 5 17.81 -1.19 7.10
CA CYS A 5 18.71 -2.35 7.06
C CYS A 5 20.03 -2.10 7.79
N ASN A 6 20.46 -0.85 7.88
CA ASN A 6 21.65 -0.44 8.64
C ASN A 6 21.37 -0.18 10.13
N GLY A 7 20.16 -0.42 10.63
CA GLY A 7 19.75 -0.18 12.02
C GLY A 7 19.54 1.29 12.40
N LYS A 8 19.63 2.22 11.45
CA LYS A 8 19.56 3.67 11.71
C LYS A 8 18.10 4.16 11.71
N VAL A 9 17.34 3.80 12.74
CA VAL A 9 15.89 4.08 12.83
C VAL A 9 15.55 5.58 12.75
N ILE A 10 16.30 6.44 13.45
CA ILE A 10 16.06 7.90 13.47
C ILE A 10 16.29 8.50 12.07
N GLN A 11 17.38 8.10 11.41
CA GLN A 11 17.67 8.58 10.06
C GLN A 11 16.61 8.07 9.07
N ALA A 12 16.14 6.84 9.22
CA ALA A 12 15.04 6.32 8.41
C ALA A 12 13.74 7.10 8.63
N ALA A 13 13.41 7.44 9.87
CA ALA A 13 12.24 8.25 10.21
C ALA A 13 12.31 9.66 9.62
N PHE A 14 13.48 10.29 9.67
CA PHE A 14 13.71 11.61 9.05
C PHE A 14 13.45 11.57 7.54
N TRP A 15 14.07 10.64 6.83
CA TRP A 15 13.87 10.50 5.38
C TRP A 15 12.44 10.14 5.03
N TYR A 16 11.79 9.30 5.86
CA TYR A 16 10.39 8.93 5.64
C TYR A 16 9.46 10.14 5.75
N GLY A 17 9.58 10.94 6.81
CA GLY A 17 8.78 12.17 6.98
C GLY A 17 8.97 13.17 5.83
N LEU A 18 10.21 13.32 5.36
CA LEU A 18 10.55 14.16 4.21
C LEU A 18 9.89 13.65 2.92
N VAL A 19 9.98 12.34 2.64
CA VAL A 19 9.37 11.73 1.44
C VAL A 19 7.84 11.87 1.45
N VAL A 20 7.19 11.66 2.60
CA VAL A 20 5.73 11.83 2.75
C VAL A 20 5.30 13.29 2.56
N HIS A 21 6.14 14.25 2.95
CA HIS A 21 5.87 15.66 2.68
C HIS A 21 5.92 16.00 1.17
N PHE A 22 6.92 15.48 0.44
CA PHE A 22 7.04 15.73 -1.00
C PHE A 22 5.94 15.04 -1.82
N ARG A 23 5.53 13.84 -1.42
CA ARG A 23 4.40 13.11 -2.01
C ARG A 23 3.65 12.42 -0.89
N ILE A 24 2.36 12.63 -0.80
CA ILE A 24 1.57 12.09 0.33
C ILE A 24 1.37 10.58 0.28
N TYR A 25 1.31 9.96 -0.90
CA TYR A 25 0.95 8.54 -1.04
C TYR A 25 1.82 7.52 -0.26
N PRO A 26 3.13 7.71 -0.03
CA PRO A 26 3.95 6.82 0.79
C PRO A 26 3.51 6.73 2.25
N ILE A 27 2.54 7.56 2.68
CA ILE A 27 1.88 7.43 3.99
C ILE A 27 1.29 6.04 4.22
N ILE A 28 0.89 5.33 3.16
CA ILE A 28 0.37 3.95 3.27
C ILE A 28 1.42 2.99 3.85
N TYR A 29 2.71 3.28 3.66
CA TYR A 29 3.81 2.46 4.16
C TYR A 29 4.13 2.70 5.65
N ALA A 30 3.48 3.65 6.31
CA ALA A 30 3.77 4.02 7.69
C ALA A 30 3.55 2.82 8.63
N LEU A 31 2.37 2.19 8.54
CA LEU A 31 1.98 1.09 9.41
C LEU A 31 2.90 -0.13 9.30
N PRO A 32 3.17 -0.71 8.12
CA PRO A 32 4.06 -1.86 8.02
C PRO A 32 5.50 -1.51 8.41
N THR A 33 5.97 -0.28 8.15
CA THR A 33 7.29 0.16 8.59
C THR A 33 7.39 0.18 10.12
N VAL A 34 6.36 0.70 10.79
CA VAL A 34 6.28 0.71 12.26
C VAL A 34 6.19 -0.72 12.81
N MET A 35 5.38 -1.59 12.21
CA MET A 35 5.24 -2.98 12.64
C MET A 35 6.56 -3.76 12.60
N VAL A 36 7.40 -3.50 11.59
CA VAL A 36 8.70 -4.17 11.47
C VAL A 36 9.72 -3.73 12.50
N LEU A 37 9.55 -2.56 13.12
CA LEU A 37 10.38 -2.09 14.22
C LEU A 37 10.04 -2.81 15.54
N ASP A 38 9.97 -4.14 15.51
CA ASP A 38 9.80 -4.99 16.68
C ASP A 38 11.11 -4.99 17.52
N PRO A 39 11.05 -4.81 18.85
CA PRO A 39 12.20 -4.94 19.74
C PRO A 39 12.98 -6.26 19.60
N GLN A 40 12.33 -7.34 19.17
CA GLN A 40 12.97 -8.64 18.90
C GLN A 40 13.85 -8.63 17.65
N VAL A 41 13.69 -7.61 16.79
CA VAL A 41 14.41 -7.44 15.53
C VAL A 41 15.38 -6.26 15.62
N PHE A 42 14.97 -5.18 16.28
CA PHE A 42 15.74 -3.94 16.40
C PHE A 42 16.15 -3.71 17.85
N GLN A 43 17.40 -4.05 18.18
CA GLN A 43 18.03 -3.67 19.45
C GLN A 43 18.82 -2.38 19.31
N ALA A 44 18.79 -1.53 20.35
CA ALA A 44 19.48 -0.26 20.33
C ALA A 44 20.99 -0.45 20.16
N GLY A 45 21.57 0.15 19.11
CA GLY A 45 23.01 0.11 18.84
C GLY A 45 23.50 -1.12 18.07
N GLN A 46 22.63 -2.08 17.74
CA GLN A 46 22.99 -3.25 16.94
C GLN A 46 22.43 -3.16 15.52
N LYS A 47 23.18 -3.69 14.55
CA LYS A 47 22.66 -3.87 13.19
C LYS A 47 21.67 -5.04 13.19
N PRO A 48 20.47 -4.88 12.62
CA PRO A 48 19.50 -5.96 12.56
C PRO A 48 20.05 -7.09 11.68
N LEU A 49 19.79 -8.34 12.07
CA LEU A 49 20.14 -9.50 11.28
C LEU A 49 19.26 -9.54 10.03
N LEU A 50 19.90 -9.43 8.87
CA LEU A 50 19.23 -9.57 7.58
C LEU A 50 19.14 -11.05 7.23
N THR A 51 17.95 -11.49 6.83
CA THR A 51 17.75 -12.85 6.34
C THR A 51 18.67 -13.09 5.14
N THR A 52 19.49 -14.14 5.19
CA THR A 52 20.31 -14.49 4.02
C THR A 52 19.41 -15.06 2.93
N TRP A 53 19.29 -14.30 1.83
CA TRP A 53 18.46 -14.63 0.67
C TRP A 53 19.03 -15.82 -0.12
N LYS A 54 18.83 -17.04 0.38
CA LYS A 54 19.16 -18.27 -0.35
C LYS A 54 17.93 -18.76 -1.12
N SER A 55 18.13 -19.13 -2.39
CA SER A 55 17.10 -19.54 -3.37
C SER A 55 16.23 -20.76 -2.97
N GLY A 56 16.39 -21.32 -1.77
CA GLY A 56 15.70 -22.53 -1.30
C GLY A 56 14.69 -22.33 -0.16
N GLN A 57 14.40 -21.10 0.28
CA GLN A 57 13.54 -20.90 1.46
C GLN A 57 12.04 -21.15 1.20
N ARG A 58 11.40 -21.69 2.26
CA ARG A 58 10.10 -22.36 2.33
C ARG A 58 8.98 -21.62 1.59
N LYS A 59 8.05 -22.40 0.99
CA LYS A 59 6.74 -21.87 0.56
C LYS A 59 6.13 -21.08 1.73
N ALA A 60 5.52 -19.92 1.44
CA ALA A 60 4.69 -19.25 2.43
C ALA A 60 3.78 -20.29 3.11
N PRO A 61 3.60 -20.24 4.44
CA PRO A 61 2.74 -21.21 5.13
C PRO A 61 1.40 -21.27 4.38
N HIS A 62 1.10 -22.43 3.81
CA HIS A 62 -0.04 -22.63 2.92
C HIS A 62 -1.33 -22.91 3.70
N ASN A 63 -1.35 -22.53 4.98
CA ASN A 63 -2.60 -22.46 5.69
C ASN A 63 -3.35 -21.27 5.09
N PRO A 64 -4.66 -21.40 4.79
CA PRO A 64 -5.51 -20.23 4.73
C PRO A 64 -5.15 -19.39 5.95
N ILE A 65 -4.97 -18.09 5.77
CA ILE A 65 -4.95 -17.18 6.90
C ILE A 65 -6.32 -17.36 7.55
N GLU A 66 -6.45 -18.32 8.47
CA GLU A 66 -7.40 -18.23 9.55
C GLU A 66 -7.08 -16.86 10.13
N LEU A 67 -8.04 -15.96 9.96
CA LEU A 67 -7.96 -14.59 10.42
C LEU A 67 -7.69 -14.69 11.93
N SER A 68 -6.40 -14.71 12.28
CA SER A 68 -5.96 -14.99 13.64
C SER A 68 -6.66 -14.02 14.56
N ASP A 69 -7.20 -14.55 15.65
CA ASP A 69 -8.17 -13.94 16.55
C ASP A 69 -7.97 -12.44 16.76
N ALA A 70 -9.06 -11.72 17.08
CA ALA A 70 -8.99 -10.33 17.55
C ALA A 70 -7.92 -10.12 18.65
N TYR A 71 -7.55 -11.18 19.35
CA TYR A 71 -6.43 -11.28 20.28
C TYR A 71 -5.04 -11.03 19.65
N ASP A 72 -4.72 -11.60 18.48
CA ASP A 72 -3.45 -11.35 17.78
C ASP A 72 -3.38 -9.93 17.22
N MET A 73 -4.51 -9.41 16.72
CA MET A 73 -4.62 -8.00 16.35
C MET A 73 -4.44 -7.07 17.55
N TRP A 74 -5.00 -7.43 18.72
CA TRP A 74 -4.85 -6.67 19.96
C TRP A 74 -3.41 -6.70 20.50
N ILE A 75 -2.72 -7.83 20.42
CA ILE A 75 -1.29 -7.94 20.73
C ILE A 75 -0.47 -7.09 19.76
N ALA A 76 -0.78 -7.15 18.46
CA ALA A 76 -0.13 -6.31 17.47
C ALA A 76 -0.34 -4.82 17.78
N LEU A 77 -1.55 -4.40 18.13
CA LEU A 77 -1.88 -3.03 18.56
C LEU A 77 -1.12 -2.62 19.82
N LYS A 78 -1.07 -3.46 20.87
CA LYS A 78 -0.28 -3.21 22.07
C LYS A 78 1.22 -3.12 21.77
N SER A 79 1.71 -3.91 20.83
CA SER A 79 3.12 -3.88 20.42
C SER A 79 3.50 -2.58 19.69
N ILE A 80 2.55 -1.77 19.21
CA ILE A 80 2.84 -0.46 18.58
C ILE A 80 3.52 0.50 19.57
N PHE A 81 3.29 0.34 20.88
CA PHE A 81 3.81 1.25 21.91
C PHE A 81 5.28 1.02 22.32
N THR A 82 6.08 0.38 21.48
CA THR A 82 7.51 0.19 21.77
C THR A 82 8.30 1.48 21.50
N ARG A 83 9.40 1.67 22.24
CA ARG A 83 10.23 2.89 22.14
C ARG A 83 10.68 3.18 20.71
N GLY A 84 11.11 2.16 19.96
CA GLY A 84 11.56 2.31 18.57
C GLY A 84 10.45 2.79 17.63
N ARG A 85 9.23 2.28 17.81
CA ARG A 85 8.05 2.63 17.02
C ARG A 85 7.56 4.04 17.30
N ILE A 86 7.47 4.40 18.59
CA ILE A 86 7.11 5.74 19.03
C ILE A 86 8.14 6.76 18.52
N MET A 87 9.43 6.48 18.68
CA MET A 87 10.50 7.35 18.19
C MET A 87 10.43 7.53 16.67
N PHE A 88 10.19 6.46 15.92
CA PHE A 88 10.02 6.55 14.47
C PHE A 88 8.84 7.46 14.12
N GLY A 89 7.67 7.22 14.71
CA GLY A 89 6.46 8.01 14.45
C GLY A 89 6.61 9.48 14.82
N LEU A 90 7.19 9.78 16.00
CA LEU A 90 7.43 11.15 16.45
C LEU A 90 8.42 11.89 15.54
N VAL A 91 9.54 11.27 15.18
CA VAL A 91 10.55 11.91 14.31
C VAL A 91 9.98 12.12 12.92
N SER A 92 9.37 11.11 12.30
CA SER A 92 8.79 11.26 10.96
C SER A 92 7.64 12.25 10.93
N GLY A 93 6.77 12.22 11.95
CA GLY A 93 5.66 13.16 12.10
C GLY A 93 6.13 14.59 12.31
N SER A 94 7.15 14.80 13.14
CA SER A 94 7.73 16.12 13.38
C SER A 94 8.35 16.70 12.11
N VAL A 95 9.10 15.91 11.34
CA VAL A 95 9.67 16.34 10.05
C VAL A 95 8.56 16.70 9.06
N PHE A 96 7.54 15.86 8.93
CA PHE A 96 6.39 16.12 8.06
C PHE A 96 5.67 17.42 8.44
N LEU A 97 5.33 17.58 9.73
CA LEU A 97 4.63 18.76 10.23
C LEU A 97 5.48 20.02 10.13
N PHE A 98 6.78 19.94 10.41
CA PHE A 98 7.70 21.06 10.28
C PHE A 98 7.78 21.54 8.82
N CYS A 99 8.02 20.63 7.87
CA CYS A 99 8.06 21.00 6.45
C CYS A 99 6.72 21.54 5.97
N THR A 100 5.61 20.91 6.39
CA THR A 100 4.25 21.38 6.04
C THR A 100 3.98 22.77 6.60
N GLY A 101 4.36 23.04 7.86
CA GLY A 101 4.24 24.36 8.50
C GLY A 101 5.12 25.42 7.83
N LEU A 102 6.35 25.06 7.44
CA LEU A 102 7.25 25.93 6.69
C LEU A 102 6.64 26.33 5.34
N PHE A 103 6.14 25.38 4.57
CA PHE A 103 5.53 25.66 3.27
C PHE A 103 4.17 26.37 3.40
N PHE A 104 3.39 26.09 4.45
CA PHE A 104 2.21 26.89 4.76
C PHE A 104 2.58 28.34 5.13
N TYR A 105 3.71 28.55 5.81
CA TYR A 105 4.19 29.89 6.09
C TYR A 105 4.58 30.65 4.79
N LEU A 106 5.16 29.96 3.81
CA LEU A 106 5.58 30.56 2.54
C LEU A 106 4.43 30.79 1.55
N TYR A 107 3.55 29.79 1.39
CA TYR A 107 2.55 29.70 0.32
C TYR A 107 1.10 29.72 0.82
N ARG A 108 0.88 29.79 2.14
CA ARG A 108 -0.44 29.91 2.77
C ARG A 108 -1.39 28.76 2.38
N TRP A 109 -2.68 29.10 2.26
CA TRP A 109 -3.77 28.16 2.03
C TRP A 109 -3.68 27.42 0.70
N GLU A 110 -3.14 28.06 -0.34
CA GLU A 110 -2.99 27.44 -1.66
C GLU A 110 -2.14 26.17 -1.58
N PHE A 111 -1.01 26.22 -0.88
CA PHE A 111 -0.19 25.03 -0.65
C PHE A 111 -0.95 23.95 0.12
N LEU A 112 -1.61 24.30 1.23
CA LEU A 112 -2.31 23.31 2.05
C LEU A 112 -3.45 22.63 1.28
N ASN A 113 -4.16 23.40 0.45
CA ASN A 113 -5.20 22.86 -0.41
C ASN A 113 -4.62 21.93 -1.47
N GLU A 114 -3.71 22.42 -2.32
CA GLU A 114 -3.21 21.65 -3.47
C GLU A 114 -2.34 20.45 -3.05
N ALA A 115 -1.52 20.60 -2.01
CA ALA A 115 -0.60 19.54 -1.59
C ALA A 115 -1.27 18.45 -0.75
N LEU A 116 -2.33 18.77 0.02
CA LEU A 116 -2.92 17.86 1.01
C LEU A 116 -4.43 17.72 0.88
N LEU A 117 -5.20 18.80 1.08
CA LEU A 117 -6.66 18.69 1.22
C LEU A 117 -7.37 18.30 -0.07
N TYR A 118 -6.89 18.80 -1.21
CA TYR A 118 -7.42 18.48 -2.53
C TYR A 118 -7.43 16.97 -2.76
N HIS A 119 -6.42 16.23 -2.32
CA HIS A 119 -6.39 14.77 -2.48
C HIS A 119 -7.47 14.04 -1.67
N LEU A 120 -7.91 14.60 -0.55
CA LEU A 120 -8.99 14.03 0.27
C LEU A 120 -10.36 14.32 -0.32
N THR A 121 -10.56 15.49 -0.91
CA THR A 121 -11.86 15.93 -1.46
C THR A 121 -12.04 15.61 -2.93
N ARG A 122 -10.95 15.35 -3.68
CA ARG A 122 -10.97 15.12 -5.13
C ARG A 122 -11.99 14.08 -5.53
N THR A 123 -12.83 14.46 -6.49
CA THR A 123 -13.78 13.60 -7.19
C THR A 123 -13.49 13.71 -8.69
N ASP A 124 -13.62 12.61 -9.40
CA ASP A 124 -13.41 12.59 -10.84
C ASP A 124 -14.56 11.77 -11.48
N PRO A 125 -15.56 12.46 -12.06
CA PRO A 125 -16.74 11.82 -12.64
C PRO A 125 -16.53 11.34 -14.09
N ARG A 126 -15.40 11.66 -14.74
CA ARG A 126 -15.20 11.38 -16.18
C ARG A 126 -13.97 10.53 -16.49
N HIS A 127 -12.81 10.82 -15.88
CA HIS A 127 -11.54 10.18 -16.22
C HIS A 127 -11.04 9.24 -15.13
N ASN A 128 -11.93 8.37 -14.68
CA ASN A 128 -11.73 7.59 -13.48
C ASN A 128 -12.04 6.11 -13.71
N PHE A 129 -11.01 5.26 -13.66
CA PHE A 129 -11.14 3.81 -13.78
C PHE A 129 -11.90 3.17 -12.63
N SER A 130 -12.11 3.91 -11.54
CA SER A 130 -12.72 3.40 -10.33
C SER A 130 -14.22 3.23 -10.46
N ILE A 131 -14.77 2.19 -9.83
CA ILE A 131 -16.21 1.90 -9.79
C ILE A 131 -17.05 3.06 -9.24
N TYR A 132 -16.43 3.96 -8.45
CA TYR A 132 -17.10 5.09 -7.84
C TYR A 132 -17.43 6.21 -8.84
N PHE A 133 -16.79 6.27 -10.02
CA PHE A 133 -16.99 7.38 -10.97
C PHE A 133 -18.47 7.55 -11.33
N TYR A 134 -19.20 6.46 -11.54
CA TYR A 134 -20.59 6.50 -11.98
C TYR A 134 -21.51 7.04 -10.87
N HIS A 135 -21.26 6.62 -9.62
CA HIS A 135 -21.98 7.16 -8.47
C HIS A 135 -21.68 8.66 -8.28
N ILE A 136 -20.41 9.05 -8.45
CA ILE A 136 -19.97 10.45 -8.40
C ILE A 136 -20.64 11.27 -9.51
N TYR A 137 -20.75 10.71 -10.72
CA TYR A 137 -21.37 11.36 -11.86
C TYR A 137 -22.87 11.62 -11.62
N LEU A 138 -23.61 10.61 -11.11
CA LEU A 138 -25.05 10.75 -10.86
C LEU A 138 -25.39 11.79 -9.78
N HIS A 139 -24.50 12.00 -8.82
CA HIS A 139 -24.67 12.98 -7.76
C HIS A 139 -23.80 14.22 -7.95
N TYR A 140 -23.36 14.52 -9.18
CA TYR A 140 -22.46 15.65 -9.41
C TYR A 140 -23.07 17.00 -8.99
N GLU A 141 -24.37 17.16 -9.15
CA GLU A 141 -25.11 18.39 -8.80
C GLU A 141 -25.42 18.51 -7.30
N HIS A 142 -25.35 17.41 -6.55
CA HIS A 142 -25.60 17.39 -5.11
C HIS A 142 -24.27 17.30 -4.37
N GLU A 143 -23.97 18.25 -3.49
CA GLU A 143 -22.75 18.16 -2.71
C GLU A 143 -22.75 16.89 -1.85
N PHE A 144 -21.80 16.00 -2.13
CA PHE A 144 -21.56 14.83 -1.29
C PHE A 144 -21.33 15.25 0.16
N SER A 145 -22.12 14.66 1.05
CA SER A 145 -21.93 14.79 2.48
C SER A 145 -20.54 14.27 2.87
N LEU A 146 -20.01 14.77 3.99
CA LEU A 146 -18.73 14.31 4.52
C LEU A 146 -18.75 12.80 4.83
N MET A 147 -19.92 12.26 5.22
CA MET A 147 -20.09 10.84 5.50
C MET A 147 -19.94 9.98 4.25
N GLU A 148 -20.53 10.35 3.12
CA GLU A 148 -20.40 9.58 1.86
C GLU A 148 -18.94 9.57 1.37
N LYS A 149 -18.25 10.71 1.51
CA LYS A 149 -16.82 10.79 1.20
C LYS A 149 -16.03 9.83 2.09
N LEU A 150 -16.29 9.79 3.40
CA LEU A 150 -15.61 8.88 4.33
C LEU A 150 -15.91 7.39 4.04
N ILE A 151 -17.16 7.05 3.72
CA ILE A 151 -17.55 5.67 3.39
C ILE A 151 -16.76 5.14 2.20
N SER A 152 -16.53 5.96 1.17
CA SER A 152 -15.73 5.57 0.01
C SER A 152 -14.27 5.23 0.33
N PHE A 153 -13.74 5.70 1.48
CA PHE A 153 -12.40 5.37 1.95
C PHE A 153 -12.33 4.06 2.75
N ILE A 154 -13.45 3.53 3.25
CA ILE A 154 -13.46 2.36 4.14
C ILE A 154 -12.84 1.12 3.44
N PRO A 155 -13.22 0.72 2.22
CA PRO A 155 -12.63 -0.46 1.58
C PRO A 155 -11.12 -0.32 1.38
N GLN A 156 -10.69 0.87 0.97
CA GLN A 156 -9.28 1.19 0.78
C GLN A 156 -8.51 1.11 2.11
N LEU A 157 -9.01 1.73 3.18
CA LEU A 157 -8.40 1.72 4.50
C LEU A 157 -8.32 0.29 5.06
N THR A 158 -9.40 -0.48 4.96
CA THR A 158 -9.45 -1.88 5.39
C THR A 158 -8.36 -2.70 4.69
N MET A 159 -8.23 -2.57 3.37
CA MET A 159 -7.17 -3.27 2.63
C MET A 159 -5.76 -2.85 3.08
N GLN A 160 -5.52 -1.55 3.31
CA GLN A 160 -4.22 -1.10 3.81
C GLN A 160 -3.89 -1.66 5.20
N LEU A 161 -4.87 -1.70 6.11
CA LEU A 161 -4.69 -2.26 7.44
C LEU A 161 -4.41 -3.76 7.38
N VAL A 162 -5.30 -4.54 6.75
CA VAL A 162 -5.18 -6.00 6.67
C VAL A 162 -3.85 -6.42 6.05
N LEU A 163 -3.46 -5.83 4.92
CA LEU A 163 -2.19 -6.16 4.26
C LEU A 163 -0.98 -5.81 5.12
N SER A 164 -1.04 -4.72 5.89
CA SER A 164 0.03 -4.36 6.84
C SER A 164 0.18 -5.43 7.91
N PHE A 165 -0.91 -5.83 8.56
CA PHE A 165 -0.86 -6.85 9.62
C PHE A 165 -0.40 -8.21 9.09
N CYS A 166 -0.83 -8.60 7.88
CA CYS A 166 -0.47 -9.89 7.30
C CYS A 166 0.96 -9.96 6.78
N PHE A 167 1.48 -8.88 6.18
CA PHE A 167 2.72 -8.93 5.40
C PHE A 167 3.84 -8.01 5.88
N ALA A 168 3.67 -7.25 6.97
CA ALA A 168 4.68 -6.28 7.43
C ALA A 168 6.11 -6.85 7.49
N ASN A 169 6.28 -8.08 7.98
CA ASN A 169 7.60 -8.74 8.10
C ASN A 169 8.36 -8.90 6.77
N ASP A 170 7.64 -8.96 5.64
CA ASP A 170 8.17 -8.95 4.28
C ASP A 170 7.90 -7.58 3.64
N LEU A 171 8.67 -6.56 4.06
CA LEU A 171 8.43 -5.16 3.67
C LEU A 171 8.34 -4.92 2.16
N PRO A 172 9.26 -5.42 1.32
CA PRO A 172 9.16 -5.24 -0.13
C PRO A 172 7.84 -5.74 -0.70
N PHE A 173 7.42 -6.93 -0.28
CA PHE A 173 6.17 -7.52 -0.72
C PHE A 173 4.95 -6.77 -0.17
N CYS A 174 4.99 -6.38 1.10
CA CYS A 174 3.94 -5.59 1.73
C CYS A 174 3.73 -4.25 1.00
N PHE A 175 4.81 -3.52 0.70
CA PHE A 175 4.70 -2.23 -0.01
C PHE A 175 4.13 -2.41 -1.40
N PHE A 176 4.54 -3.47 -2.11
CA PHE A 176 3.97 -3.81 -3.42
C PHE A 176 2.45 -4.07 -3.32
N LEU A 177 2.02 -4.96 -2.41
CA LEU A 177 0.60 -5.29 -2.23
C LEU A 177 -0.22 -4.07 -1.78
N GLN A 178 0.29 -3.28 -0.84
CA GLN A 178 -0.35 -2.05 -0.39
C GLN A 178 -0.55 -1.07 -1.54
N THR A 179 0.45 -0.90 -2.40
CA THR A 179 0.36 0.01 -3.55
C THR A 179 -0.64 -0.50 -4.58
N LEU A 180 -0.61 -1.78 -4.92
CA LEU A 180 -1.56 -2.38 -5.84
C LEU A 180 -3.00 -2.29 -5.31
N ALA A 181 -3.21 -2.61 -4.03
CA ALA A 181 -4.51 -2.47 -3.38
C ALA A 181 -4.95 -1.00 -3.24
N PHE A 182 -4.01 -0.09 -2.97
CA PHE A 182 -4.29 1.34 -2.89
C PHE A 182 -4.85 1.86 -4.20
N VAL A 183 -4.26 1.43 -5.33
CA VAL A 183 -4.74 1.80 -6.66
C VAL A 183 -6.06 1.12 -6.98
N ALA A 184 -6.19 -0.18 -6.72
CA ALA A 184 -7.40 -0.94 -7.05
C ALA A 184 -8.66 -0.40 -6.33
N PHE A 185 -8.52 -0.05 -5.05
CA PHE A 185 -9.64 0.39 -4.20
C PHE A 185 -9.71 1.91 -4.04
N ASN A 186 -8.94 2.70 -4.78
CA ASN A 186 -9.03 4.16 -4.70
C ASN A 186 -10.35 4.66 -5.28
N LYS A 187 -10.91 5.71 -4.69
CA LYS A 187 -12.06 6.43 -5.26
C LYS A 187 -11.77 7.09 -6.61
N VAL A 188 -10.53 7.52 -6.83
CA VAL A 188 -10.09 8.16 -8.07
C VAL A 188 -8.85 7.44 -8.57
N VAL A 189 -8.97 6.79 -9.72
CA VAL A 189 -7.91 6.01 -10.36
C VAL A 189 -7.61 6.57 -11.74
N THR A 190 -6.36 6.95 -11.95
CA THR A 190 -5.83 7.40 -13.25
C THR A 190 -4.70 6.48 -13.70
N ALA A 191 -4.43 6.43 -15.01
CA ALA A 191 -3.39 5.54 -15.56
C ALA A 191 -1.98 5.81 -15.01
N GLN A 192 -1.71 7.05 -14.55
CA GLN A 192 -0.43 7.42 -13.94
C GLN A 192 -0.12 6.58 -12.68
N TYR A 193 -1.14 6.12 -11.95
CA TYR A 193 -0.96 5.37 -10.72
C TYR A 193 -0.31 3.99 -10.95
N PHE A 194 -0.39 3.45 -12.17
CA PHE A 194 0.15 2.11 -12.47
C PHE A 194 1.66 2.05 -12.34
N VAL A 195 2.34 3.18 -12.58
CA VAL A 195 3.80 3.31 -12.41
C VAL A 195 4.21 3.04 -10.96
N TRP A 196 3.34 3.29 -9.98
CA TRP A 196 3.68 3.19 -8.56
C TRP A 196 3.95 1.76 -8.11
N PHE A 197 3.15 0.79 -8.57
CA PHE A 197 3.44 -0.62 -8.24
C PHE A 197 4.41 -1.25 -9.24
N PHE A 198 4.53 -0.73 -10.47
CA PHE A 198 5.55 -1.18 -11.41
C PHE A 198 6.98 -0.92 -10.94
N CYS A 199 7.25 0.19 -10.23
CA CYS A 199 8.59 0.42 -9.69
C CYS A 199 8.96 -0.56 -8.56
N LEU A 200 7.98 -1.17 -7.89
CA LEU A 200 8.17 -2.17 -6.84
C LEU A 200 8.19 -3.61 -7.38
N LEU A 201 7.68 -3.84 -8.59
CA LEU A 201 7.58 -5.16 -9.21
C LEU A 201 8.97 -5.85 -9.38
N PRO A 202 10.04 -5.19 -9.88
CA PRO A 202 11.36 -5.81 -9.96
C PRO A 202 11.89 -6.30 -8.60
N LEU A 203 11.50 -5.65 -7.50
CA LEU A 203 11.93 -5.98 -6.16
C LEU A 203 11.23 -7.21 -5.57
N ILE A 204 10.09 -7.66 -6.12
CA ILE A 204 9.34 -8.82 -5.60
C ILE A 204 9.37 -10.02 -6.55
N LEU A 205 9.64 -9.80 -7.84
CA LEU A 205 9.70 -10.85 -8.86
C LEU A 205 10.65 -12.02 -8.54
N PRO A 206 11.85 -11.84 -7.96
CA PRO A 206 12.75 -12.96 -7.66
C PRO A 206 12.15 -13.99 -6.68
N TRP A 207 11.26 -13.55 -5.78
CA TRP A 207 10.59 -14.36 -4.76
C TRP A 207 9.19 -14.84 -5.16
N SER A 208 8.68 -14.33 -6.27
CA SER A 208 7.45 -14.86 -6.85
C SER A 208 7.73 -16.14 -7.65
N SER A 209 6.90 -17.16 -7.44
CA SER A 209 6.89 -18.33 -8.32
C SER A 209 6.35 -18.04 -9.73
N MET A 210 5.88 -16.81 -9.97
CA MET A 210 5.33 -16.34 -11.25
C MET A 210 6.39 -15.91 -12.28
N LYS A 211 7.70 -16.11 -12.04
CA LYS A 211 8.81 -15.74 -12.96
C LYS A 211 8.50 -16.10 -14.42
N LEU A 212 7.96 -15.15 -15.22
CA LEU A 212 7.61 -15.27 -16.64
C LEU A 212 7.06 -16.63 -17.14
N LYS A 213 6.45 -17.42 -16.26
CA LYS A 213 5.68 -18.62 -16.63
C LYS A 213 4.31 -18.17 -17.12
N TRP A 214 3.56 -19.08 -17.75
CA TRP A 214 2.19 -18.85 -18.24
C TRP A 214 1.29 -18.09 -17.26
N GLN A 215 1.47 -18.27 -15.94
CA GLN A 215 0.73 -17.56 -14.89
C GLN A 215 1.04 -16.05 -14.82
N GLY A 216 2.30 -15.65 -14.96
CA GLY A 216 2.70 -14.24 -14.99
C GLY A 216 2.22 -13.57 -16.28
N LEU A 217 2.39 -14.24 -17.42
CA LEU A 217 1.88 -13.77 -18.71
C LEU A 217 0.35 -13.63 -18.69
N TYR A 218 -0.36 -14.60 -18.11
CA TYR A 218 -1.80 -14.53 -17.93
C TYR A 218 -2.22 -13.28 -17.12
N CYS A 219 -1.55 -12.98 -16.01
CA CYS A 219 -1.87 -11.79 -15.20
C CYS A 219 -1.65 -10.49 -15.99
N ILE A 220 -0.55 -10.41 -16.76
CA ILE A 220 -0.26 -9.25 -17.61
C ILE A 220 -1.33 -9.09 -18.69
N LEU A 221 -1.62 -10.15 -19.44
CA LEU A 221 -2.62 -10.11 -20.51
C LEU A 221 -4.01 -9.78 -19.97
N PHE A 222 -4.42 -10.40 -18.87
CA PHE A 222 -5.72 -10.14 -18.24
C PHE A 222 -5.84 -8.68 -17.78
N TRP A 223 -4.80 -8.15 -17.14
CA TRP A 223 -4.74 -6.76 -16.70
C TRP A 223 -4.72 -5.76 -17.87
N MET A 224 -4.02 -6.09 -18.96
CA MET A 224 -3.98 -5.28 -20.20
C MET A 224 -5.35 -5.26 -20.90
N VAL A 225 -6.02 -6.42 -21.02
CA VAL A 225 -7.36 -6.51 -21.61
C VAL A 225 -8.35 -5.64 -20.82
N ALA A 226 -8.29 -5.66 -19.49
CA ALA A 226 -9.16 -4.82 -18.66
C ALA A 226 -8.99 -3.33 -18.93
N GLN A 227 -7.76 -2.86 -19.12
CA GLN A 227 -7.50 -1.46 -19.47
C GLN A 227 -7.94 -1.10 -20.89
N ILE A 228 -7.59 -1.93 -21.89
CA ILE A 228 -7.99 -1.67 -23.28
C ILE A 228 -9.50 -1.64 -23.40
N HIS A 229 -10.19 -2.57 -22.72
CA HIS A 229 -11.64 -2.60 -22.65
C HIS A 229 -12.21 -1.30 -22.04
N TRP A 230 -11.65 -0.83 -20.91
CA TRP A 230 -12.07 0.44 -20.32
C TRP A 230 -11.80 1.65 -21.23
N LEU A 231 -10.61 1.71 -21.84
CA LEU A 231 -10.20 2.78 -22.74
C LEU A 231 -11.07 2.86 -24.00
N LEU A 232 -11.54 1.73 -24.52
CA LEU A 232 -12.49 1.70 -25.63
C LEU A 232 -13.78 2.45 -25.29
N TRP A 233 -14.37 2.16 -24.12
CA TRP A 233 -15.59 2.84 -23.67
C TRP A 233 -15.33 4.31 -23.34
N GLY A 234 -14.21 4.60 -22.69
CA GLY A 234 -13.78 5.98 -22.41
C GLY A 234 -13.61 6.80 -23.69
N TYR A 235 -13.06 6.20 -24.75
CA TYR A 235 -12.92 6.85 -26.05
C TYR A 235 -14.28 7.16 -26.69
N LEU A 236 -15.22 6.22 -26.66
CA LEU A 236 -16.56 6.42 -27.21
C LEU A 236 -17.34 7.50 -26.45
N LEU A 237 -17.17 7.57 -25.13
CA LEU A 237 -17.78 8.60 -24.30
C LEU A 237 -17.18 9.98 -24.59
N GLU A 238 -15.85 10.13 -24.48
CA GLU A 238 -15.19 11.44 -24.49
C GLU A 238 -15.02 12.02 -25.91
N PHE A 239 -14.60 11.19 -26.88
CA PHE A 239 -14.25 11.67 -28.22
C PHE A 239 -15.38 11.50 -29.24
N LYS A 240 -16.29 10.53 -29.03
CA LYS A 240 -17.43 10.30 -29.92
C LYS A 240 -18.76 10.79 -29.34
N GLY A 241 -18.79 11.28 -28.10
CA GLY A 241 -20.00 11.80 -27.46
C GLY A 241 -21.12 10.78 -27.29
N LYS A 242 -20.80 9.47 -27.32
CA LYS A 242 -21.82 8.41 -27.18
C LYS A 242 -22.12 8.20 -25.70
N ASN A 243 -23.40 8.10 -25.35
CA ASN A 243 -23.82 7.78 -23.98
C ASN A 243 -23.56 6.30 -23.67
N VAL A 244 -22.34 5.97 -23.23
CA VAL A 244 -21.88 4.63 -22.86
C VAL A 244 -21.52 4.51 -21.37
N LEU A 245 -22.12 5.36 -20.52
CA LEU A 245 -21.79 5.45 -19.10
C LEU A 245 -21.93 4.11 -18.36
N LEU A 246 -23.00 3.35 -18.65
CA LEU A 246 -23.23 2.05 -18.02
C LEU A 246 -22.18 1.02 -18.43
N GLN A 247 -21.81 0.98 -19.71
CA GLN A 247 -20.78 0.08 -20.23
C GLN A 247 -19.40 0.43 -19.65
N LEU A 248 -19.09 1.73 -19.53
CA LEU A 248 -17.89 2.21 -18.87
C LEU A 248 -17.84 1.82 -17.38
N TRP A 249 -18.99 1.86 -16.69
CA TRP A 249 -19.11 1.38 -15.32
C TRP A 249 -18.89 -0.12 -15.19
N LEU A 250 -19.49 -0.93 -16.08
CA LEU A 250 -19.22 -2.37 -16.14
C LEU A 250 -17.74 -2.66 -16.44
N ALA A 251 -17.10 -1.87 -17.31
CA ALA A 251 -15.67 -1.98 -17.56
C ALA A 251 -14.83 -1.62 -16.32
N SER A 252 -15.29 -0.69 -15.48
CA SER A 252 -14.65 -0.33 -14.21
C SER A 252 -14.75 -1.45 -13.17
N LEU A 253 -15.90 -2.14 -13.11
CA LEU A 253 -16.06 -3.35 -12.30
C LEU A 253 -15.12 -4.47 -12.77
N PHE A 254 -15.01 -4.67 -14.09
CA PHE A 254 -14.06 -5.64 -14.65
C PHE A 254 -12.60 -5.25 -14.34
N PHE A 255 -12.26 -3.96 -14.39
CA PHE A 255 -10.95 -3.46 -14.02
C PHE A 255 -10.63 -3.71 -12.53
N LEU A 256 -11.57 -3.46 -11.62
CA LEU A 256 -11.43 -3.78 -10.21
C LEU A 256 -11.22 -5.29 -9.99
N ALA A 257 -12.02 -6.13 -10.65
CA ALA A 257 -11.88 -7.58 -10.60
C ALA A 257 -10.50 -8.03 -11.11
N ALA A 258 -10.02 -7.45 -12.22
CA ALA A 258 -8.71 -7.75 -12.77
C ALA A 258 -7.56 -7.43 -11.79
N ASN A 259 -7.58 -6.23 -11.19
CA ASN A 259 -6.58 -5.88 -10.18
C ASN A 259 -6.66 -6.76 -8.93
N THR A 260 -7.86 -7.16 -8.52
CA THR A 260 -8.07 -8.07 -7.38
C THR A 260 -7.52 -9.48 -7.67
N VAL A 261 -7.74 -10.01 -8.88
CA VAL A 261 -7.16 -11.29 -9.32
C VAL A 261 -5.64 -11.21 -9.34
N VAL A 262 -5.05 -10.13 -9.86
CA VAL A 262 -3.59 -9.91 -9.84
C VAL A 262 -3.07 -9.89 -8.41
N LEU A 263 -3.73 -9.15 -7.51
CA LEU A 263 -3.38 -9.10 -6.08
C LEU A 263 -3.40 -10.50 -5.44
N ILE A 264 -4.47 -11.28 -5.65
CA ILE A 264 -4.61 -12.65 -5.15
C ILE A 264 -3.53 -13.57 -5.73
N MET A 265 -3.21 -13.44 -7.02
CA MET A 265 -2.18 -14.24 -7.66
C MET A 265 -0.80 -13.98 -7.04
N PHE A 266 -0.44 -12.73 -6.79
CA PHE A 266 0.79 -12.41 -6.08
C PHE A 266 0.81 -13.00 -4.68
N ILE A 267 -0.27 -12.84 -3.90
CA ILE A 267 -0.37 -13.43 -2.54
C ILE A 267 -0.17 -14.96 -2.59
N ARG A 268 -0.87 -15.67 -3.48
CA ARG A 268 -0.82 -17.14 -3.56
C ARG A 268 0.49 -17.69 -4.10
N ARG A 269 1.23 -16.90 -4.89
CA ARG A 269 2.44 -17.34 -5.60
C ARG A 269 3.72 -16.77 -5.02
N HIS A 270 3.64 -15.88 -4.03
CA HIS A 270 4.78 -15.35 -3.32
C HIS A 270 5.40 -16.38 -2.38
N ARG A 271 6.73 -16.37 -2.28
CA ARG A 271 7.45 -17.10 -1.26
C ARG A 271 7.82 -16.12 -0.17
N TYR A 272 7.24 -16.30 1.01
CA TYR A 272 7.47 -15.45 2.17
C TYR A 272 8.97 -15.32 2.45
N SER A 273 9.47 -14.09 2.43
CA SER A 273 10.87 -13.78 2.66
C SER A 273 10.97 -12.59 3.62
N PRO A 274 10.97 -12.84 4.94
CA PRO A 274 11.06 -11.77 5.91
C PRO A 274 12.38 -11.01 5.72
N LEU A 275 12.33 -9.68 5.79
CA LEU A 275 13.52 -8.86 5.58
C LEU A 275 14.53 -9.02 6.73
N PHE A 276 14.02 -9.25 7.93
CA PHE A 276 14.80 -9.35 9.15
C PHE A 276 14.57 -10.68 9.87
N GLU A 277 15.62 -11.24 10.46
CA GLU A 277 15.54 -12.38 11.36
C GLU A 277 15.19 -11.92 12.77
N LYS A 278 14.32 -12.67 13.46
CA LYS A 278 14.03 -12.44 14.87
C LYS A 278 15.18 -12.99 15.70
N LEU A 279 15.65 -12.23 16.69
CA LEU A 279 16.64 -12.72 17.65
C LEU A 279 15.99 -13.85 18.46
N GLN A 280 16.46 -15.09 18.26
CA GLN A 280 16.12 -16.18 19.16
C GLN A 280 16.73 -15.87 20.52
N HIS A 281 15.90 -15.63 21.53
CA HIS A 281 16.36 -15.77 22.90
C HIS A 281 16.74 -17.24 23.06
N GLU A 282 18.05 -17.52 23.19
CA GLU A 282 18.49 -18.82 23.69
C GLU A 282 17.79 -19.03 25.03
N SER A 283 16.73 -19.85 25.03
CA SER A 283 16.24 -20.40 26.28
C SER A 283 17.40 -21.22 26.80
N SER A 284 18.05 -20.70 27.83
CA SER A 284 19.05 -21.41 28.61
C SER A 284 18.46 -22.76 29.00
N LYS A 285 18.78 -23.82 28.25
CA LYS A 285 18.86 -25.17 28.81
C LYS A 285 20.06 -25.14 29.75
N LYS A 286 19.87 -24.49 30.90
CA LYS A 286 20.68 -24.72 32.08
C LYS A 286 20.44 -26.17 32.44
N GLY A 287 21.48 -26.98 32.29
CA GLY A 287 21.49 -28.33 32.81
C GLY A 287 21.17 -28.32 34.30
N ARG A 288 20.28 -29.24 34.67
CA ARG A 288 20.34 -30.03 35.89
C ARG A 288 19.56 -31.31 35.62
#